data_AF-A1ZW50-F1
#
_entry.id   AF-A1ZW50-F1
#
_cell.length_a   1.000
_cell.length_b   1.000
_cell.length_c   1.000
_cell.angle_alpha   90.00
_cell.angle_beta   90.00
_cell.angle_gamma   90.00
#
_symmetry.space_group_name_H-M   'P 1'
#
loop_
_entity.id
_entity.type
_entity.pdbx_description
1 polymer ?
#
loop_
_entity_poly.entity_id
_entity_poly.type
_entity_poly.pdbx_seq_one_letter_code
_entity_poly.pdbx_strand_id
1 'polypeptide(L)'
;MKNEIAFKMLQESPKSLICTPEFQESIQKIVRRFKSKGGFKRESIADIVQDINTQLLTNKLACIQRNYNPQYGLLKQYFERTVYNIAIELVNASNKRKETSYDLDQINPQYLSRADEEQNDLMTNELKTLQIFFKTEKRKAAKLWLLLKLYSRSVITPQDIKNYHPVANNKVIAETLKIFGNNYATFDDNFLYSKISGLINHAEGKKNSADALRKWLSSRLNDLNSWMNQRSSFTYDNEALRNLMQVFFMHHQEKALY
;
A
#
# COMPACT_ATOMS: atom_id res chain seq x y z
N MET A 1 -15.47 19.70 -32.41
CA MET A 1 -16.47 18.85 -33.09
C MET A 1 -17.78 18.84 -32.31
N LYS A 2 -18.92 18.90 -33.01
CA LYS A 2 -20.25 18.78 -32.37
C LYS A 2 -20.46 17.35 -31.85
N ASN A 3 -21.16 17.20 -30.72
CA ASN A 3 -21.34 15.91 -30.05
C ASN A 3 -22.03 14.86 -30.94
N GLU A 4 -23.01 15.27 -31.74
CA GLU A 4 -23.75 14.40 -32.67
C GLU A 4 -22.82 13.80 -33.75
N ILE A 5 -21.91 14.61 -34.28
CA ILE A 5 -20.93 14.19 -35.29
C ILE A 5 -19.93 13.20 -34.65
N ALA A 6 -19.46 13.51 -33.44
CA ALA A 6 -18.54 12.64 -32.70
C ALA A 6 -19.21 11.29 -32.34
N PHE A 7 -20.49 11.32 -31.97
CA PHE A 7 -21.28 10.13 -31.67
C PHE A 7 -21.51 9.27 -32.92
N LYS A 8 -21.83 9.88 -34.07
CA LYS A 8 -21.96 9.17 -35.33
C LYS A 8 -20.63 8.51 -35.74
N MET A 9 -19.51 9.24 -35.62
CA MET A 9 -18.18 8.70 -35.86
C MET A 9 -17.79 7.59 -34.89
N LEU A 10 -18.24 7.62 -33.63
CA LEU A 10 -18.03 6.52 -32.68
C LEU A 10 -18.73 5.24 -33.13
N GLN A 11 -19.91 5.34 -33.77
CA GLN A 11 -20.64 4.17 -34.24
C GLN A 11 -20.09 3.63 -35.57
N GLU A 12 -19.78 4.52 -36.51
CA GLU A 12 -19.39 4.14 -37.87
C GLU A 12 -17.89 3.89 -38.02
N SER A 13 -17.04 4.62 -37.29
CA SER A 13 -15.59 4.61 -37.49
C SER A 13 -14.83 5.02 -36.22
N PRO A 14 -14.96 4.24 -35.13
CA PRO A 14 -14.44 4.61 -33.81
C PRO A 14 -12.92 4.77 -33.76
N LYS A 15 -12.18 4.03 -34.61
CA LYS A 15 -10.72 4.18 -34.74
C LYS A 15 -10.33 5.54 -35.34
N SER A 16 -11.07 5.99 -36.34
CA SER A 16 -10.84 7.30 -36.98
C SER A 16 -11.19 8.44 -36.05
N LEU A 17 -12.23 8.28 -35.20
CA LEU A 17 -12.62 9.27 -34.20
C LEU A 17 -11.47 9.59 -33.23
N ILE A 18 -10.84 8.57 -32.65
CA ILE A 18 -9.77 8.80 -31.66
C ILE A 18 -8.53 9.42 -32.30
N CYS A 19 -8.28 9.21 -33.59
CA CYS A 19 -7.17 9.81 -34.33
C CYS A 19 -7.43 11.28 -34.71
N THR A 20 -8.62 11.83 -34.48
CA THR A 20 -8.89 13.23 -34.76
C THR A 20 -8.06 14.15 -33.87
N PRO A 21 -7.65 15.34 -34.37
CA PRO A 21 -6.81 16.27 -33.62
C PRO A 21 -7.40 16.65 -32.26
N GLU A 22 -8.72 16.78 -32.17
CA GLU A 22 -9.40 17.20 -30.94
C GLU A 22 -9.32 16.16 -29.82
N PHE A 23 -9.45 14.86 -30.16
CA PHE A 23 -9.36 13.77 -29.19
C PHE A 23 -7.89 13.48 -28.83
N GLN A 24 -6.98 13.57 -29.80
CA GLN A 24 -5.53 13.47 -29.55
C GLN A 24 -5.03 14.63 -28.66
N GLU A 25 -5.54 15.85 -28.86
CA GLU A 25 -5.20 16.99 -28.00
C GLU A 25 -5.71 16.77 -26.56
N SER A 26 -6.90 16.19 -26.38
CA SER A 26 -7.41 15.82 -25.06
C SER A 26 -6.51 14.78 -24.37
N ILE A 27 -6.02 13.76 -25.10
CA ILE A 27 -5.04 12.80 -24.56
C ILE A 27 -3.77 13.53 -24.13
N GLN A 28 -3.18 14.34 -25.02
CA GLN A 28 -1.96 15.08 -24.72
C GLN A 28 -2.10 16.01 -23.52
N LYS A 29 -3.23 16.72 -23.39
CA LYS A 29 -3.52 17.59 -22.24
C LYS A 29 -3.52 16.80 -20.93
N ILE A 30 -4.15 15.63 -20.92
CA ILE A 30 -4.20 14.75 -19.75
C ILE A 30 -2.79 14.25 -19.42
N VAL A 31 -2.05 13.73 -20.40
CA VAL A 31 -0.67 13.22 -20.21
C VAL A 31 0.26 14.31 -19.66
N ARG A 32 0.21 15.52 -20.25
CA ARG A 32 1.00 16.68 -19.77
C ARG A 32 0.68 17.01 -18.30
N ARG A 33 -0.61 16.97 -17.92
CA ARG A 33 -1.05 17.21 -16.54
C ARG A 33 -0.52 16.16 -15.56
N PHE A 34 -0.46 14.89 -15.96
CA PHE A 34 0.13 13.84 -15.12
C PHE A 34 1.65 13.96 -15.04
N LYS A 35 2.31 14.28 -16.16
CA LYS A 35 3.75 14.48 -16.22
C LYS A 35 4.21 15.66 -15.37
N SER A 36 3.52 16.79 -15.43
CA SER A 36 3.84 17.97 -14.58
C SER A 36 3.66 17.70 -13.09
N LYS A 37 2.78 16.77 -12.72
CA LYS A 37 2.58 16.30 -11.34
C LYS A 37 3.52 15.17 -10.92
N GLY A 38 4.49 14.80 -11.77
CA GLY A 38 5.47 13.76 -11.47
C GLY A 38 4.98 12.32 -11.63
N GLY A 39 3.80 12.10 -12.23
CA GLY A 39 3.26 10.75 -12.47
C GLY A 39 4.12 9.93 -13.44
N PHE A 40 4.72 10.60 -14.43
CA PHE A 40 5.60 9.97 -15.43
C PHE A 40 6.97 10.65 -15.41
N LYS A 41 7.98 10.01 -14.81
CA LYS A 41 9.29 10.64 -14.54
C LYS A 41 10.27 10.58 -15.71
N ARG A 42 10.34 9.45 -16.43
CA ARG A 42 11.36 9.20 -17.49
C ARG A 42 10.75 9.00 -18.89
N GLU A 43 9.50 8.58 -18.96
CA GLU A 43 8.80 8.32 -20.22
C GLU A 43 8.52 9.62 -20.99
N SER A 44 8.69 9.60 -22.31
CA SER A 44 8.37 10.75 -23.14
C SER A 44 6.85 10.92 -23.24
N ILE A 45 6.38 12.13 -23.54
CA ILE A 45 4.94 12.36 -23.72
C ILE A 45 4.42 11.52 -24.90
N ALA A 46 5.24 11.34 -25.94
CA ALA A 46 4.87 10.58 -27.13
C ALA A 46 4.64 9.10 -26.78
N ASP A 47 5.52 8.50 -25.96
CA ASP A 47 5.41 7.10 -25.57
C ASP A 47 4.14 6.85 -24.75
N ILE A 48 3.85 7.72 -23.78
CA ILE A 48 2.65 7.59 -22.96
C ILE A 48 1.38 7.77 -23.80
N VAL A 49 1.38 8.72 -24.75
CA VAL A 49 0.27 8.89 -25.68
C VAL A 49 0.08 7.64 -26.53
N GLN A 50 1.15 7.01 -26.99
CA GLN A 50 1.10 5.76 -27.76
C GLN A 50 0.54 4.60 -26.93
N ASP A 51 0.93 4.46 -25.66
CA ASP A 51 0.40 3.44 -24.76
C ASP A 51 -1.09 3.64 -24.49
N ILE A 52 -1.52 4.89 -24.27
CA ILE A 52 -2.94 5.23 -24.12
C ILE A 52 -3.71 4.88 -25.40
N ASN A 53 -3.20 5.26 -26.57
CA ASN A 53 -3.82 4.94 -27.86
C ASN A 53 -3.94 3.42 -28.05
N THR A 54 -2.91 2.66 -27.67
CA THR A 54 -2.92 1.20 -27.72
C THR A 54 -4.01 0.62 -26.82
N GLN A 55 -4.10 1.04 -25.55
CA GLN A 55 -5.14 0.55 -24.65
C GLN A 55 -6.56 0.93 -25.08
N LEU A 56 -6.72 2.15 -25.62
CA LEU A 56 -7.97 2.59 -26.21
C LEU A 56 -8.39 1.65 -27.34
N LEU A 57 -7.50 1.43 -28.31
CA LEU A 57 -7.78 0.60 -29.49
C LEU A 57 -8.03 -0.87 -29.15
N THR A 58 -7.28 -1.42 -28.19
CA THR A 58 -7.36 -2.85 -27.87
C THR A 58 -8.60 -3.18 -27.05
N ASN A 59 -8.90 -2.41 -26.00
CA ASN A 59 -9.87 -2.85 -24.98
C ASN A 59 -10.97 -1.83 -24.64
N LYS A 60 -10.70 -0.52 -24.75
CA LYS A 60 -11.62 0.49 -24.17
C LYS A 60 -12.55 1.12 -25.21
N LEU A 61 -12.17 1.17 -26.48
CA LEU A 61 -12.96 1.79 -27.55
C LEU A 61 -14.30 1.07 -27.79
N ALA A 62 -14.29 -0.27 -27.83
CA ALA A 62 -15.52 -1.08 -27.92
C ALA A 62 -16.44 -0.89 -26.71
N CYS A 63 -15.86 -0.67 -25.52
CA CYS A 63 -16.60 -0.39 -24.29
C CYS A 63 -17.26 0.99 -24.35
N ILE A 64 -16.54 2.02 -24.80
CA ILE A 64 -17.10 3.37 -25.01
C ILE A 64 -18.26 3.32 -26.02
N GLN A 65 -18.10 2.60 -27.13
CA GLN A 65 -19.14 2.47 -28.15
C GLN A 65 -20.42 1.82 -27.61
N ARG A 66 -20.30 0.81 -26.75
CA ARG A 66 -21.44 0.10 -26.16
C ARG A 66 -22.13 0.87 -25.04
N ASN A 67 -21.37 1.60 -24.23
CA ASN A 67 -21.86 2.15 -22.96
C ASN A 67 -22.11 3.67 -22.99
N TYR A 68 -21.59 4.40 -23.99
CA TYR A 68 -21.83 5.82 -24.09
C TYR A 68 -23.27 6.10 -24.54
N ASN A 69 -23.97 6.93 -23.75
CA ASN A 69 -25.30 7.43 -24.09
C ASN A 69 -25.28 8.97 -24.14
N PRO A 70 -25.66 9.57 -25.28
CA PRO A 70 -25.58 11.02 -25.50
C PRO A 70 -26.52 11.85 -24.60
N GLN A 71 -27.51 11.24 -23.94
CA GLN A 71 -28.41 11.94 -23.01
C GLN A 71 -27.72 12.34 -21.70
N TYR A 72 -26.64 11.66 -21.31
CA TYR A 72 -25.98 11.86 -20.01
C TYR A 72 -24.72 12.74 -20.08
N GLY A 73 -24.38 13.29 -21.25
CA GLY A 73 -23.28 14.24 -21.39
C GLY A 73 -22.51 14.15 -22.71
N LEU A 74 -21.46 14.98 -22.81
CA LEU A 74 -20.65 15.07 -24.02
C LEU A 74 -19.69 13.88 -24.14
N LEU A 75 -19.60 13.30 -25.34
CA LEU A 75 -18.72 12.18 -25.65
C LEU A 75 -17.26 12.52 -25.34
N LYS A 76 -16.85 13.76 -25.60
CA LYS A 76 -15.50 14.24 -25.30
C LYS A 76 -15.18 14.13 -23.80
N GLN A 77 -16.11 14.49 -22.92
CA GLN A 77 -15.91 14.42 -21.46
C GLN A 77 -15.86 12.96 -20.98
N TYR A 78 -16.74 12.11 -21.51
CA TYR A 78 -16.74 10.68 -21.22
C TYR A 78 -15.43 10.01 -21.67
N PHE A 79 -14.96 10.38 -22.86
CA PHE A 79 -13.68 9.95 -23.40
C PHE A 79 -12.51 10.44 -22.53
N GLU A 80 -12.46 11.72 -22.18
CA GLU A 80 -11.43 12.29 -21.30
C GLU A 80 -11.37 11.58 -19.95
N ARG A 81 -12.53 11.22 -19.37
CA ARG A 81 -12.58 10.41 -18.15
C ARG A 81 -11.99 9.02 -18.35
N THR A 82 -12.26 8.38 -19.50
CA THR A 82 -11.69 7.08 -19.82
C THR A 82 -10.18 7.17 -20.00
N VAL A 83 -9.69 8.17 -20.73
CA VAL A 83 -8.25 8.44 -20.91
C VAL A 83 -7.57 8.73 -19.57
N TYR A 84 -8.21 9.50 -18.70
CA TYR A 84 -7.71 9.78 -17.36
C TYR A 84 -7.53 8.50 -16.53
N ASN A 85 -8.50 7.58 -16.61
CA ASN A 85 -8.40 6.30 -15.91
C ASN A 85 -7.27 5.42 -16.49
N ILE A 86 -7.11 5.38 -17.82
CA ILE A 86 -5.99 4.69 -18.46
C ILE A 86 -4.65 5.30 -18.02
N ALA A 87 -4.56 6.64 -17.94
CA ALA A 87 -3.35 7.30 -17.47
C ALA A 87 -3.03 6.91 -16.01
N ILE A 88 -4.03 6.77 -15.13
CA ILE A 88 -3.83 6.23 -13.77
C ILE A 88 -3.32 4.79 -13.82
N GLU A 89 -3.95 3.93 -14.62
CA GLU A 89 -3.53 2.53 -14.79
C GLU A 89 -2.06 2.46 -15.26
N LEU A 90 -1.65 3.32 -16.20
CA LEU A 90 -0.27 3.41 -16.70
C LEU A 90 0.70 3.96 -15.65
N VAL A 91 0.33 4.98 -14.87
CA VAL A 91 1.16 5.47 -13.75
C VAL A 91 1.37 4.36 -12.72
N ASN A 92 0.29 3.66 -12.34
CA ASN A 92 0.35 2.57 -11.38
C ASN A 92 1.18 1.40 -11.94
N ALA A 93 1.02 1.08 -13.23
CA ALA A 93 1.81 0.05 -13.89
C ALA A 93 3.29 0.45 -14.03
N SER A 94 3.62 1.70 -14.35
CA SER A 94 5.00 2.21 -14.41
C SER A 94 5.65 2.21 -13.02
N ASN A 95 4.88 2.54 -11.98
CA ASN A 95 5.35 2.45 -10.59
C ASN A 95 5.55 0.99 -10.14
N LYS A 96 4.62 0.09 -10.49
CA LYS A 96 4.75 -1.34 -10.20
C LYS A 96 5.83 -2.02 -11.03
N ARG A 97 6.03 -1.62 -12.29
CA ARG A 97 7.16 -2.07 -13.11
C ARG A 97 8.47 -1.62 -12.49
N LYS A 98 8.59 -0.44 -11.88
CA LYS A 98 9.81 -0.07 -11.11
C LYS A 98 10.04 -0.96 -9.88
N GLU A 99 8.99 -1.54 -9.30
CA GLU A 99 9.13 -2.55 -8.24
C GLU A 99 9.54 -3.92 -8.79
N THR A 100 9.40 -4.16 -10.10
CA THR A 100 9.65 -5.48 -10.73
C THR A 100 10.77 -5.48 -11.80
N SER A 101 11.19 -4.31 -12.29
CA SER A 101 12.21 -4.12 -13.32
C SER A 101 13.53 -3.70 -12.68
N TYR A 102 14.09 -4.63 -11.90
CA TYR A 102 15.52 -4.85 -12.04
C TYR A 102 15.71 -5.46 -13.42
N ASP A 103 16.21 -4.65 -14.36
CA ASP A 103 16.50 -5.07 -15.73
C ASP A 103 17.55 -6.18 -15.69
N LEU A 104 17.12 -7.42 -15.95
CA LEU A 104 17.97 -8.62 -15.96
C LEU A 104 19.06 -8.57 -17.05
N ASP A 105 18.93 -7.68 -18.04
CA ASP A 105 19.84 -7.59 -19.18
C ASP A 105 20.95 -6.53 -19.04
N GLN A 106 21.04 -5.83 -17.89
CA GLN A 106 22.15 -4.89 -17.59
C GLN A 106 22.96 -5.25 -16.34
N ILE A 107 22.89 -6.52 -15.92
CA ILE A 107 23.63 -6.98 -14.75
C ILE A 107 25.11 -7.17 -15.12
N ASN A 108 25.87 -6.09 -14.97
CA ASN A 108 27.30 -6.20 -14.73
C ASN A 108 27.47 -6.78 -13.30
N PRO A 109 28.11 -7.95 -13.13
CA PRO A 109 28.18 -8.65 -11.83
C PRO A 109 28.76 -7.81 -10.68
N GLN A 110 29.46 -6.72 -10.99
CA GLN A 110 29.99 -5.77 -10.00
C GLN A 110 28.94 -4.83 -9.37
N TYR A 111 27.73 -4.71 -9.93
CA TYR A 111 26.67 -3.84 -9.38
C TYR A 111 25.64 -4.55 -8.49
N LEU A 112 25.58 -5.88 -8.51
CA LEU A 112 24.70 -6.66 -7.63
C LEU A 112 25.03 -6.40 -6.15
N SER A 113 26.31 -6.25 -5.80
CA SER A 113 26.69 -5.95 -4.42
C SER A 113 26.30 -4.53 -3.96
N ARG A 114 26.07 -3.57 -4.87
CA ARG A 114 25.77 -2.17 -4.50
C ARG A 114 24.27 -1.86 -4.43
N ALA A 115 23.45 -2.50 -5.26
CA ALA A 115 21.99 -2.31 -5.23
C ALA A 115 21.36 -2.96 -3.98
N ASP A 116 21.91 -4.10 -3.54
CA ASP A 116 21.56 -4.70 -2.26
C ASP A 116 21.99 -3.80 -1.10
N GLU A 117 23.13 -3.11 -1.18
CA GLU A 117 23.54 -2.12 -0.17
C GLU A 117 22.58 -0.92 -0.12
N GLU A 118 22.18 -0.33 -1.26
CA GLU A 118 21.24 0.81 -1.29
C GLU A 118 19.80 0.44 -0.88
N GLN A 119 19.28 -0.71 -1.30
CA GLN A 119 17.95 -1.19 -0.85
C GLN A 119 17.96 -1.62 0.62
N ASN A 120 19.03 -2.30 1.07
CA ASN A 120 19.21 -2.58 2.49
C ASN A 120 19.34 -1.28 3.28
N ASP A 121 19.97 -0.24 2.74
CA ASP A 121 20.06 1.07 3.38
C ASP A 121 18.70 1.75 3.47
N LEU A 122 17.87 1.72 2.43
CA LEU A 122 16.51 2.27 2.47
C LEU A 122 15.62 1.52 3.47
N MET A 123 15.58 0.18 3.41
CA MET A 123 14.83 -0.62 4.37
C MET A 123 15.36 -0.42 5.80
N THR A 124 16.68 -0.36 5.98
CA THR A 124 17.31 -0.09 7.28
C THR A 124 16.93 1.30 7.80
N ASN A 125 16.81 2.30 6.92
CA ASN A 125 16.37 3.65 7.29
C ASN A 125 14.90 3.68 7.69
N GLU A 126 14.03 2.92 7.02
CA GLU A 126 12.63 2.76 7.42
C GLU A 126 12.52 2.05 8.79
N LEU A 127 13.27 0.98 8.99
CA LEU A 127 13.33 0.27 10.28
C LEU A 127 13.89 1.17 11.40
N LYS A 128 14.92 1.98 11.12
CA LYS A 128 15.45 2.98 12.08
C LYS A 128 14.40 4.04 12.42
N THR A 129 13.64 4.52 11.43
CA THR A 129 12.56 5.49 11.65
C THR A 129 11.48 4.90 12.55
N LEU A 130 11.12 3.63 12.34
CA LEU A 130 10.22 2.88 13.19
C LEU A 130 10.78 2.73 14.63
N GLN A 131 12.07 2.41 14.79
CA GLN A 131 12.72 2.34 16.10
C GLN A 131 12.68 3.69 16.84
N ILE A 132 12.87 4.81 16.13
CA ILE A 132 12.81 6.15 16.72
C ILE A 132 11.40 6.41 17.25
N PHE A 133 10.36 6.04 16.51
CA PHE A 133 8.97 6.15 16.98
C PHE A 133 8.73 5.36 18.27
N PHE A 134 9.25 4.13 18.36
CA PHE A 134 9.11 3.36 19.60
C PHE A 134 9.86 3.96 20.78
N LYS A 135 10.99 4.64 20.55
CA LYS A 135 11.74 5.34 21.60
C LYS A 135 10.98 6.55 22.16
N THR A 136 10.10 7.17 21.38
CA THR A 136 9.28 8.30 21.84
C THR A 136 8.10 7.85 22.70
N GLU A 137 7.52 6.66 22.45
CA GLU A 137 6.32 6.17 23.14
C GLU A 137 6.64 5.38 24.45
N LYS A 138 7.41 5.98 25.37
CA LYS A 138 7.92 5.26 26.57
C LYS A 138 6.84 4.74 27.52
N ARG A 139 5.74 5.46 27.70
CA ARG A 139 4.73 5.14 28.75
C ARG A 139 3.87 3.92 28.44
N LYS A 140 3.66 3.61 27.15
CA LYS A 140 2.79 2.52 26.70
C LYS A 140 3.49 1.58 25.71
N ALA A 141 4.83 1.64 25.66
CA ALA A 141 5.66 0.89 24.71
C ALA A 141 5.34 -0.60 24.72
N ALA A 142 5.31 -1.24 25.89
CA ALA A 142 5.10 -2.69 25.96
C ALA A 142 3.70 -3.13 25.50
N LYS A 143 2.67 -2.33 25.81
CA LYS A 143 1.30 -2.57 25.31
C LYS A 143 1.23 -2.44 23.79
N LEU A 144 1.80 -1.35 23.28
CA LEU A 144 1.83 -1.06 21.86
C LEU A 144 2.58 -2.16 21.12
N TRP A 145 3.75 -2.55 21.61
CA TRP A 145 4.59 -3.62 21.04
C TRP A 145 3.82 -4.93 20.89
N LEU A 146 3.14 -5.37 21.96
CA LEU A 146 2.34 -6.60 21.96
C LEU A 146 1.20 -6.53 20.93
N LEU A 147 0.49 -5.40 20.86
CA LEU A 147 -0.60 -5.23 19.91
C LEU A 147 -0.15 -5.03 18.46
N LEU A 148 1.03 -4.47 18.23
CA LEU A 148 1.58 -4.37 16.89
C LEU A 148 2.03 -5.73 16.37
N LYS A 149 2.60 -6.60 17.23
CA LYS A 149 2.83 -8.00 16.87
C LYS A 149 1.54 -8.72 16.49
N LEU A 150 0.47 -8.48 17.25
CA LEU A 150 -0.85 -8.99 16.92
C LEU A 150 -1.33 -8.50 15.54
N TYR A 151 -1.21 -7.20 15.29
CA TYR A 151 -1.64 -6.58 14.03
C TYR A 151 -0.83 -7.06 12.83
N SER A 152 0.50 -7.21 12.97
CA SER A 152 1.38 -7.75 11.92
C SER A 152 1.33 -9.28 11.79
N ARG A 153 0.55 -9.96 12.63
CA ARG A 153 0.49 -11.44 12.73
C ARG A 153 1.87 -12.07 13.01
N SER A 154 2.74 -11.35 13.71
CA SER A 154 4.04 -11.84 14.15
C SER A 154 3.89 -12.70 15.39
N VAL A 155 4.64 -13.80 15.48
CA VAL A 155 4.58 -14.72 16.63
C VAL A 155 4.89 -13.97 17.93
N ILE A 156 4.02 -14.15 18.93
CA ILE A 156 4.20 -13.58 20.26
C ILE A 156 5.06 -14.55 21.07
N THR A 157 6.11 -14.02 21.68
CA THR A 157 7.06 -14.81 22.48
C THR A 157 6.75 -14.68 23.97
N PRO A 158 7.26 -15.60 24.83
CA PRO A 158 7.15 -15.45 26.28
C PRO A 158 7.68 -14.11 26.79
N GLN A 159 8.75 -13.60 26.17
CA GLN A 159 9.38 -12.34 26.58
C GLN A 159 8.48 -11.13 26.28
N ASP A 160 7.72 -11.14 25.18
CA ASP A 160 6.77 -10.06 24.89
C ASP A 160 5.69 -9.96 25.98
N ILE A 161 5.20 -11.11 26.44
CA ILE A 161 4.20 -11.19 27.52
C ILE A 161 4.80 -10.69 28.83
N LYS A 162 6.03 -11.11 29.18
CA LYS A 162 6.73 -10.65 30.39
C LYS A 162 7.07 -9.15 30.35
N ASN A 163 7.46 -8.63 29.18
CA ASN A 163 7.74 -7.20 29.00
C ASN A 163 6.49 -6.35 29.24
N TYR A 164 5.31 -6.85 28.87
CA TYR A 164 4.05 -6.16 29.09
C TYR A 164 3.45 -6.41 30.48
N HIS A 165 3.52 -7.65 30.97
CA HIS A 165 3.00 -8.08 32.26
C HIS A 165 4.10 -8.82 33.05
N PRO A 166 4.99 -8.10 33.76
CA PRO A 166 6.16 -8.69 34.43
C PRO A 166 5.83 -9.72 35.51
N VAL A 167 4.64 -9.61 36.11
CA VAL A 167 4.16 -10.53 37.17
C VAL A 167 3.32 -11.70 36.61
N ALA A 168 3.27 -11.87 35.29
CA ALA A 168 2.54 -12.97 34.66
C ALA A 168 3.09 -14.32 35.13
N ASN A 169 2.21 -15.17 35.65
CA ASN A 169 2.58 -16.53 36.02
C ASN A 169 2.76 -17.41 34.76
N ASN A 170 3.47 -18.53 34.90
CA ASN A 170 3.75 -19.44 33.79
C ASN A 170 2.49 -20.03 33.14
N LYS A 171 1.38 -20.14 33.89
CA LYS A 171 0.11 -20.63 33.34
C LYS A 171 -0.51 -19.64 32.35
N VAL A 172 -0.57 -18.36 32.72
CA VAL A 172 -1.08 -17.27 31.85
C VAL A 172 -0.22 -17.14 30.60
N ILE A 173 1.10 -17.25 30.73
CA ILE A 173 2.03 -17.24 29.59
C ILE A 173 1.73 -18.43 28.68
N ALA A 174 1.66 -19.66 29.21
CA ALA A 174 1.39 -20.86 28.42
C ALA A 174 0.01 -20.81 27.72
N GLU A 175 -1.03 -20.35 28.40
CA GLU A 175 -2.38 -20.20 27.82
C GLU A 175 -2.42 -19.19 26.68
N THR A 176 -1.71 -18.07 26.84
CA THR A 176 -1.58 -17.06 25.77
C THR A 176 -0.84 -17.65 24.57
N LEU A 177 0.27 -18.36 24.81
CA LEU A 177 1.11 -18.91 23.76
C LEU A 177 0.47 -20.10 23.01
N LYS A 178 -0.54 -20.77 23.57
CA LYS A 178 -1.32 -21.77 22.81
C LYS A 178 -1.92 -21.19 21.53
N ILE A 179 -2.30 -19.92 21.56
CA ILE A 179 -2.88 -19.22 20.40
C ILE A 179 -1.81 -18.42 19.68
N PHE A 180 -1.05 -17.60 20.41
CA PHE A 180 -0.17 -16.60 19.80
C PHE A 180 1.29 -17.04 19.62
N GLY A 181 1.66 -18.20 20.16
CA GLY A 181 3.02 -18.75 20.11
C GLY A 181 3.34 -19.49 18.81
N ASN A 182 2.36 -19.70 17.93
CA ASN A 182 2.52 -20.27 16.60
C ASN A 182 2.01 -19.31 15.54
N ASN A 183 2.08 -19.66 14.25
CA ASN A 183 1.46 -18.84 13.21
C ASN A 183 -0.07 -18.83 13.39
N TYR A 184 -0.63 -17.67 13.70
CA TYR A 184 -2.07 -17.43 13.91
C TYR A 184 -2.68 -16.53 12.81
N ALA A 185 -2.10 -16.51 11.61
CA ALA A 185 -2.59 -15.71 10.49
C ALA A 185 -4.00 -16.14 10.00
N THR A 186 -4.39 -17.40 10.22
CA THR A 186 -5.68 -17.96 9.78
C THR A 186 -6.85 -17.57 10.68
N PHE A 187 -6.59 -17.08 11.89
CA PHE A 187 -7.64 -16.67 12.81
C PHE A 187 -8.20 -15.29 12.44
N ASP A 188 -9.49 -15.09 12.67
CA ASP A 188 -10.15 -13.81 12.44
C ASP A 188 -9.76 -12.78 13.51
N ASP A 189 -9.81 -11.50 13.15
CA ASP A 189 -9.45 -10.41 14.05
C ASP A 189 -10.36 -10.37 15.30
N ASN A 190 -11.66 -10.64 15.17
CA ASN A 190 -12.58 -10.58 16.31
C ASN A 190 -12.18 -11.61 17.38
N PHE A 191 -11.87 -12.83 16.97
CA PHE A 191 -11.35 -13.87 17.84
C PHE A 191 -10.05 -13.44 18.50
N LEU A 192 -9.06 -12.98 17.72
CA LEU A 192 -7.74 -12.60 18.25
C LEU A 192 -7.82 -11.45 19.27
N TYR A 193 -8.58 -10.39 18.95
CA TYR A 193 -8.79 -9.28 19.88
C TYR A 193 -9.55 -9.71 21.13
N SER A 194 -10.50 -10.65 21.03
CA SER A 194 -11.19 -11.18 22.20
C SER A 194 -10.22 -11.90 23.15
N LYS A 195 -9.30 -12.71 22.61
CA LYS A 195 -8.34 -13.49 23.40
C LYS A 195 -7.27 -12.61 24.04
N ILE A 196 -6.66 -11.72 23.27
CA ILE A 196 -5.62 -10.82 23.79
C ILE A 196 -6.20 -9.79 24.78
N SER A 197 -7.48 -9.41 24.64
CA SER A 197 -8.14 -8.51 25.59
C SER A 197 -8.20 -9.09 26.99
N GLY A 198 -8.32 -10.42 27.13
CA GLY A 198 -8.26 -11.11 28.42
C GLY A 198 -6.94 -10.88 29.13
N LEU A 199 -5.83 -11.05 28.42
CA LEU A 199 -4.47 -10.79 28.95
C LEU A 199 -4.30 -9.32 29.36
N ILE A 200 -4.72 -8.39 28.51
CA ILE A 200 -4.59 -6.94 28.76
C ILE A 200 -5.44 -6.48 29.94
N ASN A 201 -6.67 -6.99 30.03
CA ASN A 201 -7.57 -6.69 31.14
C ASN A 201 -7.05 -7.25 32.46
N HIS A 202 -6.48 -8.46 32.44
CA HIS A 202 -5.84 -9.06 33.61
C HIS A 202 -4.63 -8.23 34.08
N ALA A 203 -3.76 -7.83 33.15
CA ALA A 203 -2.57 -7.04 33.46
C ALA A 203 -2.90 -5.61 33.95
N GLU A 204 -3.93 -4.96 33.39
CA GLU A 204 -4.30 -3.58 33.74
C GLU A 204 -5.34 -3.47 34.86
N GLY A 205 -5.93 -4.58 35.32
CA GLY A 205 -7.04 -4.57 36.28
C GLY A 205 -8.31 -3.91 35.72
N LYS A 206 -8.51 -3.94 34.40
CA LYS A 206 -9.61 -3.27 33.69
C LYS A 206 -10.54 -4.29 33.03
N LYS A 207 -11.70 -3.82 32.56
CA LYS A 207 -12.69 -4.61 31.80
C LYS A 207 -12.99 -3.96 30.46
N ASN A 208 -11.94 -3.69 29.68
CA ASN A 208 -12.11 -3.12 28.35
C ASN A 208 -12.64 -4.18 27.38
N SER A 209 -13.54 -3.79 26.48
CA SER A 209 -13.96 -4.66 25.39
C SER A 209 -12.86 -4.85 24.35
N ALA A 210 -12.94 -5.94 23.59
CA ALA A 210 -12.08 -6.18 22.43
C ALA A 210 -12.13 -5.01 21.42
N ASP A 211 -13.30 -4.40 21.24
CA ASP A 211 -13.48 -3.24 20.36
C ASP A 211 -12.78 -1.98 20.88
N ALA A 212 -12.82 -1.73 22.20
CA ALA A 212 -12.09 -0.61 22.80
C ALA A 212 -10.58 -0.76 22.59
N LEU A 213 -10.07 -1.99 22.69
CA LEU A 213 -8.67 -2.29 22.41
C LEU A 213 -8.30 -2.09 20.94
N ARG A 214 -9.17 -2.51 20.02
CA ARG A 214 -9.01 -2.29 18.58
C ARG A 214 -8.97 -0.81 18.25
N LYS A 215 -9.92 -0.02 18.74
CA LYS A 215 -9.97 1.44 18.55
C LYS A 215 -8.72 2.12 19.11
N TRP A 216 -8.26 1.68 20.30
CA TRP A 216 -7.02 2.17 20.87
C TRP A 216 -5.83 1.91 19.94
N LEU A 217 -5.71 0.70 19.39
CA LEU A 217 -4.64 0.39 18.44
C LEU A 217 -4.78 1.17 17.13
N SER A 218 -5.99 1.28 16.57
CA SER A 218 -6.23 2.05 15.34
C SER A 218 -5.80 3.51 15.48
N SER A 219 -6.08 4.14 16.63
CA SER A 219 -5.57 5.49 16.91
C SER A 219 -4.04 5.55 16.87
N ARG A 220 -3.37 4.55 17.46
CA ARG A 220 -1.90 4.47 17.45
C ARG A 220 -1.31 4.14 16.08
N LEU A 221 -2.00 3.34 15.28
CA LEU A 221 -1.63 3.07 13.90
C LEU A 221 -1.76 4.32 13.04
N ASN A 222 -2.79 5.15 13.25
CA ASN A 222 -2.91 6.43 12.56
C ASN A 222 -1.77 7.39 12.94
N ASP A 223 -1.42 7.47 14.23
CA ASP A 223 -0.27 8.25 14.71
C ASP A 223 1.03 7.79 14.03
N LEU A 224 1.26 6.47 14.02
CA LEU A 224 2.43 5.85 13.40
C LEU A 224 2.43 6.06 11.88
N ASN A 225 1.29 5.92 11.22
CA ASN A 225 1.18 6.08 9.77
C ASN A 225 1.46 7.53 9.36
N SER A 226 0.91 8.50 10.10
CA SER A 226 1.23 9.92 9.91
C SER A 226 2.72 10.19 10.14
N TRP A 227 3.32 9.57 11.15
CA TRP A 227 4.74 9.74 11.44
C TRP A 227 5.65 9.19 10.33
N MET A 228 5.36 7.98 9.85
CA MET A 228 6.12 7.35 8.77
C MET A 228 5.98 8.15 7.48
N ASN A 229 4.77 8.55 7.09
CA ASN A 229 4.55 9.36 5.88
C ASN A 229 5.23 10.75 5.92
N GLN A 230 5.48 11.31 7.10
CA GLN A 230 6.20 12.59 7.22
C GLN A 230 7.72 12.46 7.09
N ARG A 231 8.27 11.25 7.29
CA ARG A 231 9.71 11.02 7.47
C ARG A 231 10.30 10.03 6.48
N SER A 232 9.45 9.32 5.77
CA SER A 232 9.81 8.39 4.73
C SER A 232 9.66 9.03 3.34
N SER A 233 10.45 8.53 2.39
CA SER A 233 10.21 8.77 0.96
C SER A 233 9.07 7.92 0.40
N PHE A 234 8.60 6.92 1.15
CA PHE A 234 7.48 6.05 0.80
C PHE A 234 6.16 6.58 1.33
N THR A 235 5.08 6.23 0.63
CA THR A 235 3.71 6.46 1.12
C THR A 235 3.22 5.21 1.82
N TYR A 236 2.93 5.33 3.10
CA TYR A 236 2.40 4.25 3.92
C TYR A 236 0.88 4.30 3.97
N ASP A 237 0.27 3.18 3.59
CA ASP A 237 -1.07 2.81 4.00
C ASP A 237 -1.00 1.75 5.11
N ASN A 238 -2.17 1.28 5.55
CA ASN A 238 -2.25 0.28 6.62
C ASN A 238 -1.57 -1.03 6.26
N GLU A 239 -1.57 -1.43 4.99
CA GLU A 239 -0.99 -2.68 4.52
C GLU A 239 0.54 -2.58 4.44
N ALA A 240 1.06 -1.51 3.84
CA ALA A 240 2.49 -1.21 3.81
C ALA A 240 3.08 -1.14 5.24
N LEU A 241 2.36 -0.50 6.17
CA LEU A 241 2.78 -0.41 7.57
C LEU A 241 2.76 -1.78 8.26
N ARG A 242 1.76 -2.61 7.97
CA ARG A 242 1.67 -3.98 8.49
C ARG A 242 2.85 -4.84 8.01
N ASN A 243 3.19 -4.75 6.73
CA ASN A 243 4.31 -5.47 6.13
C ASN A 243 5.65 -5.02 6.72
N LEU A 244 5.86 -3.70 6.86
CA LEU A 244 7.06 -3.16 7.52
C LEU A 244 7.21 -3.68 8.94
N MET A 245 6.12 -3.73 9.72
CA MET A 245 6.16 -4.26 11.08
C MET A 245 6.45 -5.76 11.13
N GLN A 246 5.93 -6.53 10.17
CA GLN A 246 6.26 -7.94 10.07
C GLN A 246 7.77 -8.14 9.87
N VAL A 247 8.37 -7.42 8.92
CA VAL A 247 9.82 -7.42 8.67
C VAL A 247 10.59 -6.96 9.91
N PHE A 248 10.14 -5.88 10.56
CA PHE A 248 10.75 -5.36 11.77
C PHE A 248 10.82 -6.39 12.90
N PHE A 249 9.72 -7.12 13.14
CA PHE A 249 9.68 -8.14 14.18
C PHE A 249 10.41 -9.41 13.81
N MET A 250 10.49 -9.79 12.53
CA MET A 250 11.35 -10.89 12.08
C MET A 250 12.83 -10.60 12.40
N HIS A 251 13.32 -9.41 12.06
CA HIS A 251 14.70 -9.03 12.39
C HIS A 251 14.98 -8.89 13.90
N HIS A 252 13.98 -8.48 14.70
CA HIS A 252 14.14 -8.43 16.16
C HIS A 252 14.05 -9.81 16.82
N GLN A 253 13.40 -10.79 16.20
CA GLN A 253 13.41 -12.17 16.68
C GLN A 253 14.75 -12.84 16.39
N GLU A 254 15.34 -12.63 15.22
CA GLU A 254 16.66 -13.16 14.86
C GLU A 254 17.78 -12.63 15.76
N LYS A 255 17.74 -11.35 16.13
CA LYS A 255 18.73 -10.74 17.05
C LYS A 255 18.59 -11.16 18.52
N ALA A 256 17.47 -11.79 18.90
CA ALA A 256 17.27 -12.29 20.27
C ALA A 256 17.71 -13.76 20.44
N LEU A 257 18.08 -14.42 19.34
CA LEU A 257 18.55 -15.80 19.30
C LEU A 257 20.09 -15.93 19.24
N TYR A 258 20.81 -14.80 19.24
CA TYR A 258 22.26 -14.68 19.36
C TYR A 258 22.61 -13.76 20.53
#